data_AF-A0AAE8KX67-F1
#
_entry.id   AF-A0AAE8KX67-F1
#
_cell.length_a   1.000
_cell.length_b   1.000
_cell.length_c   1.000
_cell.angle_alpha   90.00
_cell.angle_beta   90.00
_cell.angle_gamma   90.00
#
_symmetry.space_group_name_H-M   'P 1'
#
loop_
_entity.id
_entity.type
_entity.pdbx_description
1 polymer ?
#
loop_
_entity_poly.entity_id
_entity_poly.type
_entity_poly.pdbx_seq_one_letter_code
_entity_poly.pdbx_strand_id
1 'polypeptide(L)'
;MSALGETLRALRARGFTPVAAKLPVRVFKGGLACKKGDVSVKLTIKDWDFLSYPAICILDRPDFLPELMPHIDVLGNLCYFAPGSVTLDRYDPATAVLQCLNQATAILDRIATEPSTRQ
;
A
#
# COMPACT_ATOMS: atom_id res chain seq x y z
N MET A 1 -19.61 -12.82 11.19
CA MET A 1 -18.25 -12.34 11.57
C MET A 1 -18.09 -10.93 11.03
N SER A 2 -17.47 -9.99 11.74
CA SER A 2 -17.34 -8.61 11.23
C SER A 2 -16.27 -8.55 10.14
N ALA A 3 -16.59 -7.94 8.99
CA ALA A 3 -15.69 -7.81 7.83
C ALA A 3 -14.36 -7.11 8.18
N LEU A 4 -14.42 -6.16 9.12
CA LEU A 4 -13.25 -5.52 9.69
C LEU A 4 -12.31 -6.51 10.40
N GLY A 5 -12.85 -7.42 11.21
CA GLY A 5 -12.06 -8.41 11.93
C GLY A 5 -11.33 -9.37 11.00
N GLU A 6 -11.93 -9.69 9.86
CA GLU A 6 -11.32 -10.48 8.80
C GLU A 6 -10.21 -9.72 8.08
N THR A 7 -10.44 -8.46 7.72
CA THR A 7 -9.40 -7.59 7.14
C THR A 7 -8.18 -7.49 8.05
N LEU A 8 -8.38 -7.31 9.36
CA LEU A 8 -7.29 -7.26 10.33
C LEU A 8 -6.51 -8.57 10.41
N ARG A 9 -7.19 -9.72 10.31
CA ARG A 9 -6.54 -11.03 10.27
C ARG A 9 -5.74 -11.22 8.98
N ALA A 10 -6.30 -10.85 7.83
CA ALA A 10 -5.62 -10.92 6.54
C ALA A 10 -4.35 -10.05 6.52
N LEU A 11 -4.43 -8.83 7.06
CA LEU A 11 -3.28 -7.93 7.22
C LEU A 11 -2.21 -8.55 8.13
N ARG A 12 -2.60 -9.06 9.31
CA ARG A 12 -1.66 -9.72 10.23
C ARG A 12 -0.99 -10.95 9.62
N ALA A 13 -1.74 -11.76 8.86
CA ALA A 13 -1.20 -12.92 8.16
C ALA A 13 -0.12 -12.54 7.13
N ARG A 14 -0.20 -11.31 6.60
CA ARG A 14 0.78 -10.74 5.66
C ARG A 14 1.88 -9.94 6.35
N GLY A 15 1.97 -9.99 7.68
CA GLY A 15 3.00 -9.30 8.48
C GLY A 15 2.70 -7.83 8.78
N PHE A 16 1.48 -7.34 8.51
CA PHE A 16 1.10 -5.97 8.86
C PHE A 16 0.65 -5.89 10.32
N THR A 17 1.23 -4.94 11.04
CA THR A 17 0.91 -4.62 12.43
C THR A 17 0.07 -3.34 12.50
N PRO A 18 -1.03 -3.33 13.26
CA PRO A 18 -1.83 -2.13 13.47
C PRO A 18 -1.04 -1.13 14.33
N VAL A 19 -1.10 0.14 13.95
CA VAL A 19 -0.48 1.25 14.70
C VAL A 19 -1.58 2.13 15.28
N ALA A 20 -1.34 2.66 16.48
CA ALA A 20 -2.24 3.63 17.09
C ALA A 20 -2.43 4.84 16.17
N ALA A 21 -3.69 5.07 15.78
CA ALA A 21 -4.10 6.18 14.93
C ALA A 21 -5.41 6.78 15.48
N LYS A 22 -5.66 8.05 15.19
CA LYS A 22 -6.92 8.70 15.58
C LYS A 22 -8.06 8.14 14.72
N LEU A 23 -9.08 7.61 15.38
CA LEU A 23 -10.33 7.22 14.71
C LEU A 23 -10.93 8.45 13.98
N PRO A 24 -11.53 8.26 12.78
CA PRO A 24 -11.85 6.98 12.12
C PRO A 24 -10.69 6.34 11.33
N VAL A 25 -9.52 6.99 11.27
CA VAL A 25 -8.38 6.53 10.47
C VAL A 25 -7.71 5.32 11.12
N ARG A 26 -7.41 4.31 10.31
CA ARG A 26 -6.60 3.15 10.73
C ARG A 26 -5.30 3.11 9.98
N VAL A 27 -4.21 2.92 10.74
CA VAL A 27 -2.86 2.86 10.18
C VAL A 27 -2.28 1.48 10.48
N PHE A 28 -1.59 0.93 9.51
CA PHE A 28 -0.88 -0.34 9.58
C PHE A 28 0.53 -0.16 9.06
N LYS A 29 1.48 -0.89 9.63
CA LYS A 29 2.86 -0.94 9.16
C LYS A 29 3.22 -2.38 8.81
N GLY A 30 3.86 -2.59 7.67
CA GLY A 30 4.28 -3.90 7.22
C GLY A 30 5.29 -3.80 6.08
N GLY A 31 5.91 -4.92 5.73
CA GLY A 31 6.81 -5.02 4.58
C GLY A 31 6.07 -5.48 3.33
N LEU A 32 6.38 -4.88 2.19
CA LEU A 32 6.05 -5.41 0.87
C LEU A 32 7.26 -6.15 0.32
N ALA A 33 7.14 -7.47 0.20
CA ALA A 33 8.16 -8.28 -0.46
C ALA A 33 8.16 -7.99 -1.96
N CYS A 34 9.16 -7.23 -2.41
CA CYS A 34 9.37 -6.91 -3.81
C CYS A 34 10.51 -7.79 -4.37
N LYS A 35 10.60 -7.93 -5.69
CA LYS A 35 11.59 -8.79 -6.36
C LYS A 35 13.04 -8.46 -6.02
N LYS A 36 13.33 -7.19 -5.72
CA LYS A 36 14.68 -6.71 -5.41
C LYS A 36 14.97 -6.63 -3.91
N GLY A 37 13.96 -6.80 -3.07
CA GLY A 37 14.08 -6.73 -1.61
C GLY A 37 12.78 -6.28 -0.96
N ASP A 38 12.75 -6.33 0.37
CA ASP A 38 11.58 -5.94 1.14
C ASP A 38 11.53 -4.41 1.30
N VAL A 39 10.35 -3.83 1.09
CA VAL A 39 10.11 -2.39 1.26
C VAL A 39 9.18 -2.18 2.44
N SER A 40 9.65 -1.47 3.47
CA SER A 40 8.78 -1.13 4.60
C SER A 40 7.78 -0.06 4.20
N VAL A 41 6.49 -0.34 4.38
CA VAL A 41 5.40 0.59 4.06
C VAL A 41 4.43 0.77 5.21
N LYS A 42 3.73 1.90 5.16
CA LYS A 42 2.66 2.31 6.06
C LYS A 42 1.39 2.44 5.25
N LEU A 43 0.42 1.58 5.53
CA LEU A 43 -0.91 1.60 4.97
C LEU A 43 -1.83 2.46 5.86
N THR A 44 -2.51 3.44 5.28
CA THR A 44 -3.44 4.33 5.98
C THR A 44 -4.81 4.24 5.32
N ILE A 45 -5.77 3.66 6.03
CA ILE A 45 -7.15 3.54 5.59
C ILE A 45 -7.97 4.61 6.33
N LYS A 46 -8.39 5.64 5.59
CA LYS A 46 -9.26 6.71 6.12
C LYS A 46 -10.74 6.41 5.90
N ASP A 47 -11.03 5.66 4.83
CA ASP A 47 -12.36 5.33 4.36
C ASP A 47 -12.48 3.81 4.16
N TRP A 48 -13.52 3.21 4.71
CA TRP A 48 -13.84 1.78 4.61
C TRP A 48 -14.87 1.48 3.53
N ASP A 49 -15.53 2.51 2.98
CA ASP A 49 -16.38 2.39 1.79
C ASP A 49 -15.55 2.41 0.49
N PHE A 50 -14.23 2.62 0.60
CA PHE A 50 -13.28 2.70 -0.51
C PHE A 50 -13.66 3.74 -1.59
N LEU A 51 -14.39 4.79 -1.22
CA LEU A 51 -14.58 5.96 -2.09
C LEU A 51 -13.25 6.68 -2.31
N SER A 52 -12.38 6.62 -1.30
CA SER A 52 -10.97 7.00 -1.41
C SER A 52 -10.07 5.78 -1.23
N TYR A 53 -9.11 5.60 -2.13
CA TYR A 53 -8.14 4.52 -2.02
C TYR A 53 -7.28 4.69 -0.74
N PRO A 54 -6.93 3.59 -0.05
CA PRO A 54 -5.99 3.62 1.06
C PRO A 54 -4.67 4.29 0.67
N ALA A 55 -4.09 5.13 1.52
CA ALA A 55 -2.77 5.70 1.24
C ALA A 55 -1.68 4.71 1.65
N ILE A 56 -0.76 4.39 0.75
CA ILE A 56 0.41 3.54 1.01
C ILE A 56 1.64 4.42 0.97
N CYS A 57 2.34 4.54 2.09
CA CYS A 57 3.52 5.40 2.25
C CYS A 57 4.75 4.55 2.51
N ILE A 58 5.84 4.79 1.79
CA ILE A 58 7.09 4.04 1.99
C ILE A 58 7.83 4.65 3.19
N LEU A 59 8.10 3.82 4.20
CA LEU A 59 8.75 4.23 5.44
C LEU A 59 10.26 4.16 5.36
N ASP A 60 10.76 3.12 4.71
CA ASP A 60 12.17 2.90 4.50
C ASP A 60 12.40 2.66 3.03
N ARG A 61 13.26 3.49 2.43
CA ARG A 61 13.54 3.43 1.01
C ARG A 61 14.85 2.65 0.83
N PRO A 62 14.78 1.38 0.40
CA PRO A 62 15.98 0.62 0.14
C PRO A 62 16.77 1.18 -1.06
N ASP A 63 18.08 0.96 -1.05
CA ASP A 63 19.03 1.51 -2.03
C ASP A 63 18.72 1.13 -3.49
N PHE A 64 17.99 0.04 -3.71
CA PHE A 64 17.58 -0.39 -5.05
C PHE A 64 16.47 0.46 -5.66
N LEU A 65 15.77 1.28 -4.86
CA LEU A 65 14.73 2.19 -5.36
C LEU A 65 15.36 3.51 -5.82
N PRO A 66 15.04 4.02 -7.02
CA PRO A 66 15.59 5.26 -7.55
C PRO A 66 15.13 6.49 -6.75
N GLU A 67 15.87 7.59 -6.83
CA GLU A 67 15.60 8.81 -6.05
C GLU A 67 14.39 9.58 -6.53
N LEU A 68 14.21 9.58 -7.85
CA LEU A 68 13.03 10.12 -8.49
C LEU A 68 12.11 8.96 -8.86
N MET A 69 10.99 8.84 -8.15
CA MET A 69 9.95 7.85 -8.43
C MET A 69 8.70 8.61 -8.85
N PRO A 70 8.30 8.60 -10.14
CA PRO A 70 7.15 9.38 -10.64
C PRO A 70 5.83 9.06 -9.93
N HIS A 71 5.73 7.85 -9.36
CA HIS A 71 4.58 7.39 -8.59
C HIS A 71 4.67 7.69 -7.10
N ILE A 72 5.73 8.31 -6.60
CA ILE A 72 5.86 8.69 -5.19
C ILE A 72 5.71 10.20 -5.06
N ASP A 73 4.80 10.64 -4.21
CA ASP A 73 4.66 12.06 -3.88
C ASP A 73 5.77 12.56 -2.92
N VAL A 74 5.84 13.87 -2.70
CA VAL A 74 6.84 14.49 -1.80
C VAL A 74 6.73 13.99 -0.35
N LEU A 75 5.60 13.38 0.02
CA LEU A 75 5.34 12.82 1.35
C LEU A 75 5.61 11.30 1.41
N GLY A 76 6.12 10.69 0.34
CA GLY A 76 6.43 9.26 0.27
C GLY A 76 5.22 8.37 -0.03
N ASN A 77 4.06 8.93 -0.41
CA ASN A 77 2.89 8.15 -0.77
C ASN A 77 3.02 7.63 -2.20
N LEU A 78 2.83 6.32 -2.34
CA LEU A 78 2.80 5.63 -3.61
C LEU A 78 1.42 5.77 -4.26
N CYS A 79 1.39 6.30 -5.47
CA CYS A 79 0.24 6.31 -6.37
C CYS A 79 0.16 4.95 -7.07
N TYR A 80 -0.64 4.03 -6.53
CA TYR A 80 -0.76 2.67 -7.04
C TYR A 80 -2.01 2.38 -7.88
N PHE A 81 -3.06 3.17 -7.72
CA PHE A 81 -4.23 3.17 -8.59
C PHE A 81 -4.45 4.54 -9.18
N ALA A 82 -4.82 4.59 -10.46
CA ALA A 82 -5.36 5.81 -11.04
C ALA A 82 -6.77 6.05 -10.45
N PRO A 83 -7.17 7.30 -10.19
CA PRO A 83 -8.50 7.62 -9.68
C PRO A 83 -9.60 6.96 -10.50
N GLY A 84 -10.47 6.18 -9.86
CA GLY A 84 -11.58 5.47 -10.52
C GLY A 84 -11.18 4.29 -11.41
N SER A 85 -9.90 3.88 -11.43
CA SER A 85 -9.46 2.76 -12.27
C SER A 85 -9.91 1.39 -11.78
N VAL A 86 -10.10 1.24 -10.46
CA VAL A 86 -10.46 -0.03 -9.82
C VAL A 86 -11.60 0.18 -8.84
N THR A 87 -12.65 -0.62 -8.99
CA THR A 87 -13.73 -0.69 -8.01
C THR A 87 -13.37 -1.70 -6.93
N LEU A 88 -13.21 -1.22 -5.69
CA LEU A 88 -12.95 -2.06 -4.53
C LEU A 88 -14.29 -2.51 -3.91
N ASP A 89 -14.36 -3.77 -3.48
CA ASP A 89 -15.56 -4.29 -2.84
C ASP A 89 -15.64 -3.83 -1.38
N ARG A 90 -16.61 -2.97 -1.07
CA ARG A 90 -16.87 -2.51 0.31
C ARG A 90 -17.41 -3.61 1.23
N TYR A 91 -18.01 -4.65 0.67
CA TYR A 91 -18.54 -5.78 1.44
C TYR A 91 -17.45 -6.80 1.77
N ASP A 92 -16.35 -6.80 1.00
CA ASP A 92 -15.11 -7.53 1.28
C ASP A 92 -13.89 -6.60 1.37
N PRO A 93 -13.77 -5.84 2.48
CA PRO A 93 -12.63 -4.97 2.71
C PRO A 93 -11.31 -5.72 2.85
N ALA A 94 -11.33 -7.02 3.17
CA ALA A 94 -10.13 -7.83 3.28
C ALA A 94 -9.49 -8.01 1.90
N THR A 95 -10.28 -8.48 0.94
CA THR A 95 -9.83 -8.62 -0.45
C THR A 95 -9.47 -7.28 -1.07
N ALA A 96 -10.27 -6.24 -0.86
CA ALA A 96 -9.99 -4.90 -1.37
C ALA A 96 -8.63 -4.36 -0.91
N VAL A 97 -8.33 -4.44 0.39
CA VAL A 97 -7.04 -3.99 0.92
C VAL A 97 -5.88 -4.83 0.39
N LEU A 98 -6.06 -6.15 0.25
CA LEU A 98 -5.04 -7.03 -0.33
C LEU A 98 -4.76 -6.68 -1.80
N GLN A 99 -5.79 -6.35 -2.58
CA GLN A 99 -5.63 -5.87 -3.96
C GLN A 99 -4.78 -4.60 -4.02
N CYS A 100 -5.04 -3.62 -3.13
CA CYS A 100 -4.23 -2.40 -3.03
C CYS A 100 -2.76 -2.72 -2.75
N LEU A 101 -2.48 -3.61 -1.80
CA LEU A 101 -1.11 -4.00 -1.44
C LEU A 101 -0.41 -4.71 -2.59
N ASN A 102 -1.10 -5.63 -3.28
CA ASN A 102 -0.53 -6.34 -4.43
C ASN A 102 -0.21 -5.39 -5.58
N GLN A 103 -1.08 -4.42 -5.84
CA GLN A 103 -0.83 -3.41 -6.86
C GLN A 103 0.35 -2.50 -6.49
N ALA A 104 0.45 -2.10 -5.22
CA ALA A 104 1.60 -1.34 -4.73
C ALA A 104 2.91 -2.12 -4.92
N THR A 105 2.93 -3.42 -4.59
CA THR A 105 4.09 -4.30 -4.86
C THR A 105 4.41 -4.35 -6.35
N ALA A 106 3.42 -4.50 -7.23
CA ALA A 106 3.65 -4.55 -8.68
C ALA A 106 4.27 -3.26 -9.22
N ILE A 107 3.87 -2.09 -8.69
CA ILE A 107 4.44 -0.81 -9.08
C ILE A 107 5.85 -0.63 -8.50
N LEU A 108 6.09 -1.04 -7.26
CA LEU A 108 7.44 -1.05 -6.68
C LEU A 108 8.39 -1.96 -7.48
N ASP A 109 7.93 -3.15 -7.85
CA ASP A 109 8.66 -4.07 -8.72
C ASP A 109 8.97 -3.43 -10.07
N ARG A 110 7.99 -2.74 -10.66
CA ARG A 110 8.16 -2.04 -11.93
C ARG A 110 9.20 -0.92 -11.79
N ILE A 111 9.11 -0.10 -10.75
CA ILE A 111 10.08 0.99 -10.52
C ILE A 111 11.49 0.44 -10.21
N ALA A 112 11.59 -0.70 -9.51
CA ALA A 112 12.86 -1.35 -9.22
C ALA A 112 13.48 -2.08 -10.43
N THR A 113 12.68 -2.36 -11.47
CA THR A 113 13.11 -3.04 -12.71
C THR A 113 13.25 -2.09 -13.88
N GLU A 114 12.52 -0.98 -13.91
CA GLU A 114 12.70 0.09 -14.89
C GLU A 114 14.08 0.73 -14.65
N PRO A 115 14.99 0.68 -15.63
CA PRO A 115 16.19 1.49 -15.57
C PRO A 115 15.73 2.94 -15.54
N SER A 116 16.17 3.70 -14.55
CA SER A 116 16.07 5.15 -14.59
C SER A 116 16.90 5.66 -15.78
N THR A 117 16.33 5.63 -16.98
CA THR A 117 16.91 6.28 -18.15
C THR A 117 16.91 7.77 -17.88
N ARG A 118 18.04 8.25 -17.32
CA ARG A 118 18.55 9.58 -17.59
C ARG A 118 18.64 9.72 -19.10
N GLN A 119 17.78 10.54 -19.68
CA GLN A 119 18.10 11.24 -20.92
C GLN A 119 18.58 12.64 -20.53
#